data_AF-A0A6A4NCG0-F1
#
_entry.id   AF-A0A6A4NCG0-F1
#
_cell.length_a   1.000
_cell.length_b   1.000
_cell.length_c   1.000
_cell.angle_alpha   90.00
_cell.angle_beta   90.00
_cell.angle_gamma   90.00
#
_symmetry.space_group_name_H-M   'P 1'
#
loop_
_entity.id
_entity.type
_entity.pdbx_description
1 polymer ?
#
loop_
_entity_poly.entity_id
_entity_poly.type
_entity_poly.pdbx_seq_one_letter_code
_entity_poly.pdbx_strand_id
1 'polypeptide(L)'
;MIMIVTLDGKDVIDCEPKLGYLHRGMEKIAENRTIIQYLPYVTRWDYLATMFTEAITVNGPEQLANIQVPKRASYIRVILLELSRIASHLLWLGPFMADIGAQTPFFYIFRERELIYDLFEATTSMRMMHNFFRIGGVAADLPHGYIDKCLDFCDYFLTRVVEYQQLITRNPIFLERFEGVGIKAITKIKRENTTHERRDYILNKNKSTPLTFVYYA
;
A
#
# COMPACT_ATOMS: atom_id res chain seq x y z
N MET A 1 0.52 -14.96 10.97
CA MET A 1 -0.10 -14.50 12.22
C MET A 1 -0.90 -15.66 12.77
N ILE A 2 -0.92 -15.85 14.09
CA ILE A 2 -1.83 -16.83 14.74
C ILE A 2 -2.80 -16.03 15.59
N MET A 3 -4.10 -16.34 15.50
CA MET A 3 -5.13 -15.71 16.30
C MET A 3 -5.67 -16.74 17.28
N ILE A 4 -5.64 -16.43 18.57
CA ILE A 4 -6.29 -17.22 19.60
C ILE A 4 -7.63 -16.55 19.86
N VAL A 5 -8.72 -17.25 19.54
CA VAL A 5 -10.08 -16.70 19.61
C VAL A 5 -10.86 -17.47 20.66
N THR A 6 -11.44 -16.76 21.62
CA THR A 6 -12.38 -17.31 22.60
C THR A 6 -13.79 -17.09 22.10
N LEU A 7 -14.51 -18.19 21.85
CA LEU A 7 -15.84 -18.19 21.26
C LEU A 7 -16.89 -18.61 22.29
N ASP A 8 -18.06 -17.95 22.25
CA ASP A 8 -19.30 -18.44 22.85
C ASP A 8 -20.34 -18.65 21.76
N GLY A 9 -20.45 -19.92 21.34
CA GLY A 9 -21.25 -20.30 20.19
C GLY A 9 -20.76 -19.66 18.89
N LYS A 10 -21.47 -18.61 18.43
CA LYS A 10 -21.15 -17.85 17.21
C LYS A 10 -20.48 -16.51 17.50
N ASP A 11 -20.52 -16.05 18.74
CA ASP A 11 -20.01 -14.75 19.14
C ASP A 11 -18.55 -14.85 19.59
N VAL A 12 -17.74 -13.88 19.17
CA VAL A 12 -16.35 -13.75 19.59
C VAL A 12 -16.30 -12.91 20.86
N ILE A 13 -15.93 -13.52 21.99
CA ILE A 13 -15.78 -12.80 23.27
C ILE A 13 -14.43 -12.09 23.30
N ASP A 14 -13.37 -12.79 22.88
CA ASP A 14 -12.00 -12.29 22.94
C ASP A 14 -11.16 -12.81 21.76
N CYS A 15 -10.20 -12.00 21.34
CA CYS A 15 -9.29 -12.34 20.25
C CYS A 15 -7.89 -11.79 20.57
N GLU A 16 -6.95 -12.69 20.84
CA GLU A 16 -5.54 -12.37 21.05
C GLU A 16 -4.72 -12.69 19.80
N PRO A 17 -4.27 -11.67 19.03
CA PRO A 17 -3.35 -11.89 17.93
C PRO A 17 -1.93 -12.14 18.47
N LYS A 18 -1.37 -13.32 18.20
CA LYS A 18 0.04 -13.62 18.45
C LYS A 18 0.89 -13.18 17.24
N LEU A 19 1.61 -12.09 17.45
CA LEU A 19 2.55 -11.48 16.50
C LEU A 19 3.98 -12.00 16.73
N GLY A 20 4.89 -11.74 15.78
CA GLY A 20 6.33 -12.02 15.97
C GLY A 20 6.88 -13.24 15.22
N TYR A 21 6.05 -14.08 14.61
CA TYR A 21 6.52 -15.23 13.82
C TYR A 21 7.40 -14.87 12.61
N LEU A 22 7.25 -13.65 12.08
CA LEU A 22 8.07 -13.10 11.00
C LEU A 22 9.12 -12.10 11.50
N HIS A 23 9.28 -11.95 12.82
CA HIS A 23 10.27 -11.04 13.38
C HIS A 23 11.69 -11.54 13.08
N ARG A 24 12.50 -10.69 12.46
CA ARG A 24 13.87 -11.01 12.03
C ARG A 24 14.93 -10.11 12.68
N GLY A 25 14.58 -9.33 13.70
CA GLY A 25 15.53 -8.43 14.36
C GLY A 25 16.11 -7.37 13.43
N MET A 26 15.31 -6.85 12.49
CA MET A 26 15.77 -5.92 11.45
C MET A 26 16.40 -4.65 12.03
N GLU A 27 15.93 -4.19 13.18
CA GLU A 27 16.48 -3.03 13.92
C GLU A 27 17.90 -3.33 14.43
N LYS A 28 18.12 -4.54 14.98
CA LYS A 28 19.44 -4.95 15.45
C LYS A 28 20.45 -5.11 14.32
N ILE A 29 19.99 -5.53 13.14
CA ILE A 29 20.82 -5.58 11.93
C ILE A 29 21.19 -4.16 11.48
N ALA A 30 20.28 -3.18 11.64
CA ALA A 30 20.54 -1.79 11.27
C ALA A 30 21.69 -1.17 12.08
N GLU A 31 21.81 -1.50 13.37
CA GLU A 31 22.90 -0.99 14.23
C GLU A 31 24.30 -1.38 13.74
N ASN A 32 24.43 -2.55 13.10
CA ASN A 32 25.71 -3.11 12.66
C ASN A 32 26.03 -2.82 11.18
N ARG A 33 25.19 -2.04 10.48
CA ARG A 33 25.31 -1.80 9.04
C ARG A 33 25.24 -0.32 8.73
N THR A 34 25.90 0.08 7.64
CA THR A 34 25.72 1.44 7.11
C THR A 34 24.35 1.56 6.43
N ILE A 35 23.83 2.78 6.30
CA ILE A 35 22.51 3.04 5.70
C ILE A 35 22.40 2.42 4.30
N ILE A 36 23.45 2.54 3.49
CA ILE A 36 23.50 1.99 2.11
C ILE A 36 23.42 0.45 2.13
N GLN A 37 24.11 -0.19 3.08
CA GLN A 37 24.07 -1.65 3.25
C GLN A 37 22.74 -2.13 3.84
N TYR A 38 22.05 -1.27 4.61
CA TYR A 38 20.80 -1.59 5.24
C TYR A 38 19.60 -1.47 4.29
N LEU A 39 19.70 -0.63 3.26
CA LEU A 39 18.62 -0.34 2.33
C LEU A 39 17.97 -1.59 1.68
N PRO A 40 18.70 -2.65 1.26
CA PRO A 40 18.11 -3.89 0.75
C PRO A 40 17.30 -4.69 1.79
N TYR A 41 17.50 -4.42 3.09
CA TYR A 41 16.68 -5.02 4.16
C TYR A 41 15.36 -4.27 4.33
N VAL A 42 15.38 -2.95 4.10
CA VAL A 42 14.21 -2.08 4.21
C VAL A 42 13.16 -2.40 3.14
N THR A 43 13.60 -2.77 1.95
CA THR A 43 12.69 -3.22 0.87
C THR A 43 11.89 -4.47 1.27
N ARG A 44 12.28 -5.15 2.36
CA ARG A 44 11.63 -6.36 2.89
C ARG A 44 10.77 -6.10 4.13
N TRP A 45 10.67 -4.84 4.58
CA TRP A 45 9.78 -4.45 5.68
C TRP A 45 8.33 -4.59 5.26
N ASP A 46 7.98 -3.91 4.18
CA ASP A 46 6.75 -4.12 3.44
C ASP A 46 7.11 -4.59 2.03
N TYR A 47 6.76 -5.83 1.71
CA TYR A 47 7.01 -6.43 0.41
C TYR A 47 5.98 -6.00 -0.66
N LEU A 48 4.96 -5.25 -0.26
CA LEU A 48 3.90 -4.74 -1.14
C LEU A 48 4.26 -3.38 -1.70
N ALA A 49 4.64 -2.46 -0.81
CA ALA A 49 4.97 -1.09 -1.13
C ALA A 49 6.46 -0.80 -0.88
N THR A 50 7.33 -1.59 -1.49
CA THR A 50 8.79 -1.56 -1.25
C THR A 50 9.42 -0.18 -1.51
N MET A 51 8.88 0.58 -2.47
CA MET A 51 9.36 1.94 -2.78
C MET A 51 9.08 2.94 -1.64
N PHE A 52 7.98 2.76 -0.88
CA PHE A 52 7.68 3.65 0.25
C PHE A 52 8.67 3.45 1.40
N THR A 53 9.00 2.20 1.72
CA THR A 53 9.95 1.93 2.80
C THR A 53 11.36 2.41 2.42
N GLU A 54 11.77 2.23 1.16
CA GLU A 54 12.99 2.85 0.61
C GLU A 54 12.96 4.38 0.74
N ALA A 55 11.85 5.02 0.36
CA ALA A 55 11.74 6.48 0.41
C ALA A 55 11.87 7.01 1.84
N ILE A 56 11.24 6.36 2.82
CA ILE A 56 11.31 6.77 4.24
C ILE A 56 12.76 6.70 4.74
N THR A 57 13.47 5.62 4.43
CA THR A 57 14.84 5.41 4.91
C THR A 57 15.88 6.26 4.22
N VAL A 58 15.59 6.76 3.00
CA VAL A 58 16.43 7.72 2.28
C VAL A 58 16.11 9.16 2.66
N ASN A 59 14.83 9.52 2.83
CA ASN A 59 14.41 10.88 3.15
C ASN A 59 14.87 11.31 4.55
N GLY A 60 14.90 10.40 5.53
CA GLY A 60 15.38 10.68 6.89
C GLY A 60 16.81 11.25 6.93
N PRO A 61 17.84 10.54 6.42
CA PRO A 61 19.20 11.05 6.37
C PRO A 61 19.37 12.23 5.42
N GLU A 62 18.61 12.33 4.33
CA GLU A 62 18.62 13.51 3.44
C GLU A 62 18.20 14.78 4.18
N GLN A 63 17.15 14.70 5.00
CA GLN A 63 16.70 15.81 5.84
C GLN A 63 17.73 16.15 6.94
N LEU A 64 18.30 15.15 7.61
CA LEU A 64 19.32 15.38 8.65
C LEU A 64 20.59 16.02 8.09
N ALA A 65 20.98 15.65 6.87
CA ALA A 65 22.17 16.18 6.20
C ALA A 65 21.88 17.45 5.36
N ASN A 66 20.64 17.94 5.33
CA ASN A 66 20.19 19.05 4.48
C ASN A 66 20.58 18.92 3.00
N ILE A 67 20.53 17.69 2.45
CA ILE A 67 20.89 17.41 1.06
C ILE A 67 19.68 17.74 0.17
N GLN A 68 19.89 18.62 -0.81
CA GLN A 68 18.85 18.91 -1.81
C GLN A 68 18.87 17.87 -2.93
N VAL A 69 17.75 17.17 -3.10
CA VAL A 69 17.56 16.20 -4.17
C VAL A 69 17.27 16.94 -5.49
N PRO A 70 17.88 16.56 -6.63
CA PRO A 70 17.59 17.14 -7.93
C PRO A 70 16.09 17.03 -8.29
N LYS A 71 15.53 18.08 -8.94
CA LYS A 71 14.10 18.12 -9.31
C LYS A 71 13.65 16.90 -10.12
N ARG A 72 14.48 16.46 -11.08
CA ARG A 72 14.19 15.27 -11.91
C ARG A 72 14.06 14.01 -11.05
N ALA A 73 14.97 13.80 -10.10
CA ALA A 73 14.93 12.66 -9.19
C ALA A 73 13.69 12.70 -8.29
N SER A 74 13.27 13.89 -7.84
CA SER A 74 12.03 14.05 -7.07
C SER A 74 10.79 13.63 -7.87
N TYR A 75 10.67 14.03 -9.13
CA TYR A 75 9.55 13.60 -9.98
C TYR A 75 9.53 12.09 -10.21
N ILE A 76 10.68 11.47 -10.47
CA ILE A 76 10.79 10.02 -10.64
C ILE A 76 10.35 9.30 -9.37
N ARG A 77 10.81 9.76 -8.19
CA ARG A 77 10.39 9.20 -6.90
C ARG A 77 8.86 9.26 -6.74
N VAL A 78 8.25 10.41 -7.01
CA VAL A 78 6.79 10.57 -6.91
C VAL A 78 6.08 9.58 -7.83
N ILE A 79 6.45 9.53 -9.12
CA ILE A 79 5.82 8.60 -10.08
C ILE A 79 5.89 7.14 -9.60
N LEU A 80 7.06 6.69 -9.15
CA LEU A 80 7.24 5.32 -8.66
C LEU A 80 6.49 5.06 -7.35
N LEU A 81 6.40 6.04 -6.46
CA LEU A 81 5.61 5.95 -5.23
C LEU A 81 4.11 5.86 -5.53
N GLU A 82 3.59 6.65 -6.47
CA GLU A 82 2.19 6.58 -6.89
C GLU A 82 1.86 5.20 -7.49
N LEU A 83 2.71 4.69 -8.38
CA LEU A 83 2.56 3.34 -8.94
C LEU A 83 2.60 2.27 -7.86
N SER A 84 3.51 2.40 -6.89
CA SER A 84 3.61 1.48 -5.75
C SER A 84 2.36 1.54 -4.86
N ARG A 85 1.73 2.71 -4.72
CA ARG A 85 0.47 2.86 -3.98
C ARG A 85 -0.66 2.13 -4.68
N ILE A 86 -0.78 2.29 -6.00
CA ILE A 86 -1.78 1.58 -6.81
C ILE A 86 -1.58 0.07 -6.65
N ALA A 87 -0.35 -0.43 -6.81
CA ALA A 87 -0.03 -1.85 -6.65
C ALA A 87 -0.36 -2.39 -5.24
N SER A 88 -0.16 -1.58 -4.20
CA SER A 88 -0.51 -1.92 -2.81
C SER A 88 -2.03 -2.01 -2.62
N HIS A 89 -2.79 -1.00 -3.07
CA HIS A 89 -4.26 -1.01 -2.98
C HIS A 89 -4.91 -2.13 -3.80
N LEU A 90 -4.33 -2.48 -4.95
CA LEU A 90 -4.75 -3.64 -5.73
C LEU A 90 -4.59 -4.93 -4.93
N LEU A 91 -3.42 -5.16 -4.31
CA LEU A 91 -3.24 -6.35 -3.49
C LEU A 91 -4.02 -6.32 -2.17
N TRP A 92 -4.39 -5.14 -1.67
CA TRP A 92 -5.36 -5.08 -0.60
C TRP A 92 -6.74 -5.55 -1.09
N LEU A 93 -7.21 -5.06 -2.24
CA LEU A 93 -8.54 -5.37 -2.77
C LEU A 93 -8.69 -6.83 -3.22
N GLY A 94 -7.71 -7.40 -3.92
CA GLY A 94 -7.81 -8.72 -4.55
C GLY A 94 -8.01 -9.86 -3.54
N PRO A 95 -6.97 -10.20 -2.74
CA PRO A 95 -7.08 -11.14 -1.62
C PRO A 95 -8.28 -10.91 -0.72
N PHE A 96 -8.61 -9.65 -0.42
CA PHE A 96 -9.78 -9.33 0.38
C PHE A 96 -11.09 -9.76 -0.28
N MET A 97 -11.25 -9.55 -1.59
CA MET A 97 -12.39 -10.11 -2.34
C MET A 97 -12.39 -11.65 -2.31
N ALA A 98 -11.21 -12.27 -2.43
CA ALA A 98 -11.08 -13.73 -2.40
C ALA A 98 -11.50 -14.32 -1.04
N ASP A 99 -11.11 -13.69 0.07
CA ASP A 99 -11.47 -14.08 1.44
C ASP A 99 -12.99 -13.99 1.68
N ILE A 100 -13.67 -13.09 0.98
CA ILE A 100 -15.13 -12.94 1.01
C ILE A 100 -15.82 -13.99 0.14
N GLY A 101 -15.09 -14.64 -0.78
CA GLY A 101 -15.58 -15.67 -1.69
C GLY A 101 -15.69 -15.22 -3.15
N ALA A 102 -15.34 -13.98 -3.48
CA ALA A 102 -15.30 -13.48 -4.85
C ALA A 102 -13.92 -13.75 -5.47
N GLN A 103 -13.79 -14.88 -6.17
CA GLN A 103 -12.53 -15.34 -6.76
C GLN A 103 -12.22 -14.69 -8.12
N THR A 104 -13.22 -14.24 -8.87
CA THR A 104 -12.99 -13.67 -10.22
C THR A 104 -12.28 -12.32 -10.21
N PRO A 105 -12.61 -11.35 -9.32
CA PRO A 105 -11.90 -10.06 -9.26
C PRO A 105 -10.44 -10.23 -8.84
N PHE A 106 -10.13 -11.25 -8.04
CA PHE A 106 -8.77 -11.58 -7.64
C PHE A 106 -7.85 -11.75 -8.86
N PHE A 107 -8.23 -12.60 -9.82
CA PHE A 107 -7.41 -12.84 -11.01
C PHE A 107 -7.27 -11.62 -11.93
N TYR A 108 -8.31 -10.79 -12.02
CA TYR A 108 -8.23 -9.58 -12.81
C TYR A 108 -7.21 -8.62 -12.18
N ILE A 109 -7.31 -8.37 -10.87
CA ILE A 109 -6.42 -7.47 -10.15
C ILE A 109 -4.93 -7.86 -10.28
N PHE A 110 -4.62 -9.16 -10.26
CA PHE A 110 -3.25 -9.62 -10.48
C PHE A 110 -2.74 -9.34 -11.91
N ARG A 111 -3.63 -9.30 -12.91
CA ARG A 111 -3.28 -8.90 -14.28
C ARG A 111 -2.85 -7.45 -14.34
N GLU A 112 -3.60 -6.51 -13.75
CA GLU A 112 -3.16 -5.09 -13.76
C GLU A 112 -1.89 -4.90 -12.92
N ARG A 113 -1.77 -5.64 -11.81
CA ARG A 113 -0.58 -5.58 -10.97
C ARG A 113 0.68 -6.06 -11.71
N GLU A 114 0.54 -7.04 -12.60
CA GLU A 114 1.64 -7.51 -13.45
C GLU A 114 2.13 -6.42 -14.42
N LEU A 115 1.21 -5.62 -14.98
CA LEU A 115 1.59 -4.49 -15.84
C LEU A 115 2.42 -3.43 -15.07
N ILE A 116 2.11 -3.20 -13.80
CA ILE A 116 2.90 -2.31 -12.94
C ILE A 116 4.28 -2.92 -12.69
N TYR A 117 4.37 -4.23 -12.49
CA TYR A 117 5.64 -4.91 -12.30
C TYR A 117 6.53 -4.87 -13.54
N ASP A 118 5.96 -4.89 -14.74
CA ASP A 118 6.72 -4.71 -15.97
C ASP A 118 7.31 -3.28 -16.07
N LEU A 119 6.59 -2.27 -15.57
CA LEU A 119 7.12 -0.90 -15.44
C LEU A 119 8.24 -0.81 -14.40
N PHE A 120 8.12 -1.51 -13.28
CA PHE A 120 9.19 -1.56 -12.28
C PHE A 120 10.43 -2.28 -12.80
N GLU A 121 10.25 -3.42 -13.47
CA GLU A 121 11.35 -4.17 -14.09
C GLU A 121 12.07 -3.32 -15.14
N ALA A 122 11.33 -2.58 -15.97
CA ALA A 122 11.93 -1.68 -16.94
C ALA A 122 12.81 -0.59 -16.29
N THR A 123 12.50 -0.17 -15.06
CA THR A 123 13.21 0.91 -14.37
C THR A 123 14.37 0.41 -13.52
N THR A 124 14.16 -0.69 -12.78
CA THR A 124 15.08 -1.14 -11.72
C THR A 124 15.67 -2.52 -11.99
N SER A 125 15.29 -3.15 -13.10
CA SER A 125 15.67 -4.53 -13.47
C SER A 125 15.23 -5.59 -12.46
N MET A 126 14.33 -5.25 -11.54
CA MET A 126 13.82 -6.13 -10.50
C MET A 126 12.31 -5.94 -10.36
N ARG A 127 11.57 -7.00 -10.03
CA ARG A 127 10.10 -6.97 -9.97
C ARG A 127 9.49 -6.64 -8.61
N MET A 128 10.25 -6.80 -7.52
CA MET A 128 9.74 -6.59 -6.16
C MET A 128 10.72 -5.83 -5.26
N MET A 129 11.97 -6.29 -5.19
CA MET A 129 12.98 -5.73 -4.30
C MET A 129 13.84 -4.72 -5.07
N HIS A 130 13.28 -3.56 -5.38
CA HIS A 130 13.81 -2.65 -6.38
C HIS A 130 15.15 -2.00 -6.02
N ASN A 131 15.33 -1.66 -4.73
CA ASN A 131 16.54 -1.03 -4.21
C ASN A 131 17.03 0.12 -5.12
N PHE A 132 16.11 1.00 -5.48
CA PHE A 132 16.29 2.00 -6.54
C PHE A 132 16.52 3.40 -6.00
N PHE A 133 15.90 3.73 -4.87
CA PHE A 133 16.17 5.01 -4.22
C PHE A 133 17.53 5.01 -3.55
N ARG A 134 18.23 6.14 -3.61
CA ARG A 134 19.55 6.32 -3.00
C ARG A 134 19.59 7.68 -2.32
N ILE A 135 20.42 7.80 -1.28
CA ILE A 135 20.68 9.10 -0.65
C ILE A 135 21.18 10.07 -1.72
N GLY A 136 20.48 11.17 -1.90
CA GLY A 136 20.74 12.19 -2.94
C GLY A 136 19.89 12.05 -4.21
N GLY A 137 19.06 11.00 -4.37
CA GLY A 137 18.17 10.86 -5.52
C GLY A 137 17.78 9.42 -5.88
N VAL A 138 18.07 9.03 -7.11
CA VAL A 138 17.73 7.72 -7.70
C VAL A 138 19.00 7.07 -8.25
N ALA A 139 19.04 5.73 -8.28
CA ALA A 139 20.20 4.98 -8.74
C ALA A 139 20.48 5.16 -10.24
N ALA A 140 19.43 5.23 -11.07
CA ALA A 140 19.51 5.42 -12.51
C ALA A 140 18.36 6.29 -13.00
N ASP A 141 18.48 6.84 -14.22
CA ASP A 141 17.38 7.55 -14.88
C ASP A 141 16.43 6.56 -15.56
N LEU A 142 15.23 7.04 -15.92
CA LEU A 142 14.21 6.23 -16.60
C LEU A 142 14.66 5.86 -18.03
N PRO A 143 14.34 4.65 -18.52
CA PRO A 143 14.66 4.25 -19.89
C PRO A 143 13.85 5.05 -20.91
N HIS A 144 14.34 5.10 -22.15
CA HIS A 144 13.64 5.79 -23.24
C HIS A 144 12.26 5.17 -23.49
N GLY A 145 11.23 6.02 -23.65
CA GLY A 145 9.84 5.57 -23.88
C GLY A 145 9.11 5.07 -22.62
N TYR A 146 9.69 5.21 -21.43
CA TYR A 146 9.02 4.85 -20.18
C TYR A 146 7.74 5.65 -19.92
N ILE A 147 7.80 6.95 -20.18
CA ILE A 147 6.70 7.89 -19.90
C ILE A 147 5.46 7.51 -20.72
N ASP A 148 5.65 7.20 -22.01
CA ASP A 148 4.56 6.81 -22.90
C ASP A 148 3.88 5.52 -22.41
N LYS A 149 4.68 4.51 -22.02
CA LYS A 149 4.16 3.26 -21.43
C LYS A 149 3.41 3.49 -20.11
N CYS A 150 3.88 4.42 -19.28
CA CYS A 150 3.17 4.77 -18.05
C CYS A 150 1.84 5.45 -18.33
N LEU A 151 1.77 6.31 -19.35
CA LEU A 151 0.52 6.95 -19.77
C LEU A 151 -0.46 5.93 -20.33
N ASP A 152 -0.01 5.02 -21.19
CA ASP A 152 -0.81 3.92 -21.72
C ASP A 152 -1.39 3.04 -20.58
N PHE A 153 -0.57 2.75 -19.56
CA PHE A 153 -1.02 2.04 -18.37
C PHE A 153 -2.10 2.81 -17.62
N CYS A 154 -1.93 4.13 -17.41
CA CYS A 154 -2.92 4.95 -16.73
C CYS A 154 -4.28 4.94 -17.46
N ASP A 155 -4.28 5.10 -18.78
CA ASP A 155 -5.50 5.08 -19.60
C ASP A 155 -6.20 3.71 -19.55
N TYR A 156 -5.42 2.64 -19.62
CA TYR A 156 -5.93 1.28 -19.46
C TYR A 156 -6.51 1.04 -18.05
N PHE A 157 -5.79 1.45 -17.00
CA PHE A 157 -6.15 1.21 -15.62
C PHE A 157 -7.44 1.94 -15.22
N LEU A 158 -7.63 3.18 -15.67
CA LEU A 158 -8.85 3.95 -15.39
C LEU A 158 -10.11 3.22 -15.84
N THR A 159 -10.08 2.59 -17.01
CA THR A 159 -11.22 1.81 -17.52
C THR A 159 -11.52 0.59 -16.64
N ARG A 160 -10.47 -0.07 -16.14
CA ARG A 160 -10.60 -1.24 -15.24
C ARG A 160 -11.12 -0.86 -13.85
N VAL A 161 -10.74 0.30 -13.32
CA VAL A 161 -11.28 0.78 -12.04
C VAL A 161 -12.81 0.93 -12.10
N VAL A 162 -13.34 1.43 -13.23
CA VAL A 162 -14.80 1.54 -13.43
C VAL A 162 -15.45 0.16 -13.45
N GLU A 163 -14.84 -0.82 -14.12
CA GLU A 163 -15.31 -2.20 -14.14
C GLU A 163 -15.35 -2.81 -12.72
N TYR A 164 -14.28 -2.61 -11.92
CA TYR A 164 -14.25 -3.06 -10.53
C TYR A 164 -15.32 -2.41 -9.66
N GLN A 165 -15.55 -1.11 -9.84
CA GLN A 165 -16.59 -0.39 -9.13
C GLN A 165 -17.98 -0.97 -9.46
N GLN A 166 -18.24 -1.30 -10.73
CA GLN A 166 -19.49 -1.91 -11.14
C GLN A 166 -19.68 -3.31 -10.53
N LEU A 167 -18.62 -4.12 -10.47
CA LEU A 167 -18.66 -5.47 -9.92
C LEU A 167 -18.82 -5.50 -8.39
N ILE A 168 -18.20 -4.56 -7.67
CA ILE A 168 -18.09 -4.62 -6.21
C ILE A 168 -19.12 -3.70 -5.53
N THR A 169 -19.21 -2.43 -5.94
CA THR A 169 -19.90 -1.39 -5.15
C THR A 169 -21.41 -1.62 -5.00
N ARG A 170 -22.05 -2.25 -6.00
CA ARG A 170 -23.50 -2.51 -5.98
C ARG A 170 -23.85 -3.96 -5.69
N ASN A 171 -22.88 -4.79 -5.34
CA ASN A 171 -23.14 -6.19 -5.07
C ASN A 171 -23.83 -6.34 -3.69
N PRO A 172 -25.07 -6.88 -3.62
CA PRO A 172 -25.78 -7.04 -2.36
C PRO A 172 -25.03 -7.96 -1.37
N ILE A 173 -24.34 -8.99 -1.86
CA ILE A 173 -23.55 -9.91 -1.02
C ILE A 173 -22.38 -9.18 -0.36
N PHE A 174 -21.79 -8.23 -1.08
CA PHE A 174 -20.72 -7.40 -0.54
C PHE A 174 -21.27 -6.48 0.54
N LEU A 175 -22.36 -5.75 0.26
CA LEU A 175 -22.97 -4.84 1.23
C LEU A 175 -23.42 -5.55 2.50
N GLU A 176 -24.10 -6.70 2.39
CA GLU A 176 -24.56 -7.48 3.55
C GLU A 176 -23.41 -7.92 4.48
N ARG A 177 -22.21 -8.18 3.92
CA ARG A 177 -21.03 -8.58 4.70
C ARG A 177 -20.27 -7.42 5.32
N PHE A 178 -20.47 -6.18 4.85
CA PHE A 178 -19.78 -5.00 5.36
C PHE A 178 -20.63 -4.10 6.24
N GLU A 179 -21.91 -3.99 5.93
CA GLU A 179 -22.80 -3.13 6.68
C GLU A 179 -22.93 -3.64 8.11
N GLY A 180 -22.44 -2.84 9.07
CA GLY A 180 -22.49 -3.16 10.49
C GLY A 180 -21.23 -3.79 11.09
N VAL A 181 -20.21 -4.11 10.28
CA VAL A 181 -18.97 -4.74 10.75
C VAL A 181 -17.88 -3.70 11.04
N GLY A 182 -17.15 -3.85 12.16
CA GLY A 182 -15.98 -3.01 12.46
C GLY A 182 -16.28 -1.57 12.89
N ILE A 183 -17.49 -1.30 13.39
CA ILE A 183 -17.90 0.05 13.82
C ILE A 183 -17.02 0.51 14.99
N LYS A 184 -16.16 1.50 14.75
CA LYS A 184 -15.42 2.22 15.79
C LYS A 184 -16.05 3.59 16.02
N ALA A 185 -16.33 3.92 17.29
CA ALA A 185 -16.76 5.25 17.67
C ALA A 185 -15.62 6.27 17.45
N ILE A 186 -15.94 7.41 16.85
CA ILE A 186 -14.97 8.49 16.50
C ILE A 186 -14.12 8.91 17.71
N THR A 187 -14.71 8.91 18.92
CA THR A 187 -14.01 9.26 20.16
C THR A 187 -12.94 8.24 20.57
N LYS A 188 -13.12 6.95 20.27
CA LYS A 188 -12.11 5.90 20.52
C LYS A 188 -10.96 5.99 19.51
N ILE A 189 -11.24 6.30 18.25
CA ILE A 189 -10.22 6.47 17.20
C ILE A 189 -9.22 7.57 17.58
N LYS A 190 -9.70 8.69 18.16
CA LYS A 190 -8.85 9.81 18.60
C LYS A 190 -7.88 9.47 19.75
N ARG A 191 -8.16 8.43 20.54
CA ARG A 191 -7.28 7.99 21.65
C ARG A 191 -6.24 6.98 21.19
N GLU A 192 -6.55 6.19 20.16
CA GLU A 192 -5.65 5.15 19.63
C GLU A 192 -4.68 5.71 18.57
N ASN A 193 -5.04 6.79 17.86
CA ASN A 193 -4.20 7.38 16.80
C ASN A 193 -3.42 8.61 17.27
N THR A 194 -2.25 8.40 17.87
CA THR A 194 -1.21 9.43 17.99
C THR A 194 -0.20 9.32 16.85
N THR A 195 -0.63 9.50 15.60
CA THR A 195 0.23 9.94 14.47
C THR A 195 -0.63 10.08 13.19
N HIS A 196 -0.81 11.34 12.73
CA HIS A 196 -1.16 11.78 11.35
C HIS A 196 -2.48 11.22 10.74
N GLU A 197 -3.50 11.97 10.31
CA GLU A 197 -3.71 13.37 9.93
C GLU A 197 -5.16 13.82 10.26
N ARG A 198 -5.31 15.11 10.59
CA ARG A 198 -6.60 15.81 10.64
C ARG A 198 -7.09 16.12 9.22
N ARG A 199 -8.20 15.52 8.79
CA ARG A 199 -9.17 16.18 7.90
C ARG A 199 -10.58 15.79 8.33
N ASP A 200 -11.31 16.80 8.80
CA ASP A 200 -12.71 16.70 9.21
C ASP A 200 -13.58 16.33 8.00
N TYR A 201 -13.99 15.07 7.91
CA TYR A 201 -15.18 14.69 7.15
C TYR A 201 -16.33 14.50 8.12
N ILE A 202 -17.11 15.57 8.26
CA ILE A 202 -18.37 15.60 8.98
C ILE A 202 -19.30 14.60 8.29
N LEU A 203 -19.65 13.52 9.00
CA LEU A 203 -20.75 12.62 8.66
C LEU A 203 -22.06 13.42 8.72
N ASN A 204 -22.39 14.09 7.62
CA ASN A 204 -23.71 14.65 7.43
C ASN A 204 -24.65 13.49 7.09
N LYS A 205 -25.38 13.01 8.10
CA LYS A 205 -26.57 12.14 7.92
C LYS A 205 -27.57 12.92 7.08
N ASN A 206 -27.48 12.88 5.76
CA ASN A 206 -28.59 12.97 4.80
C ASN A 206 -28.07 12.99 3.36
N LYS A 207 -28.59 12.05 2.56
CA LYS A 207 -28.55 11.92 1.08
C LYS A 207 -27.29 11.31 0.44
N SER A 208 -27.43 10.04 0.08
CA SER A 208 -27.05 9.45 -1.22
C SER A 208 -25.74 9.95 -1.87
N THR A 209 -24.58 9.68 -1.27
CA THR A 209 -23.27 9.82 -1.91
C THR A 209 -22.40 8.60 -1.60
N PRO A 210 -21.57 8.14 -2.56
CA PRO A 210 -20.81 6.89 -2.43
C PRO A 210 -19.82 6.97 -1.27
N LEU A 211 -19.73 5.89 -0.52
CA LEU A 211 -18.84 5.72 0.63
C LEU A 211 -17.39 5.92 0.20
N THR A 212 -16.80 7.08 0.52
CA THR A 212 -15.36 7.28 0.40
C THR A 212 -14.70 6.58 1.60
N PHE A 213 -14.12 5.41 1.34
CA PHE A 213 -13.37 4.64 2.34
C PHE A 213 -12.07 5.36 2.70
N VAL A 214 -11.88 5.63 4.00
CA VAL A 214 -10.62 6.16 4.54
C VAL A 214 -9.71 4.96 4.82
N TYR A 215 -8.71 4.75 3.96
CA TYR A 215 -7.65 3.76 4.21
C TYR A 215 -6.42 4.46 4.78
N TYR A 216 -5.92 3.92 5.91
CA TYR A 216 -4.61 4.27 6.45
C TYR A 216 -3.54 3.61 5.59
N ALA A 217 -2.58 4.42 5.14
CA ALA A 217 -1.29 3.99 4.60
C ALA A 217 -0.28 3.82 5.75
#